data_AF-A0A0Q8PA68-F1
#
_entry.id   AF-A0A0Q8PA68-F1
#
_cell.length_a   1.000
_cell.length_b   1.000
_cell.length_c   1.000
_cell.angle_alpha   90.00
_cell.angle_beta   90.00
_cell.angle_gamma   90.00
#
_symmetry.space_group_name_H-M   'P 1'
#
loop_
_entity.id
_entity.type
_entity.pdbx_description
1 polymer ?
#
loop_
_entity_poly.entity_id
_entity_poly.type
_entity_poly.pdbx_seq_one_letter_code
_entity_poly.pdbx_strand_id
1 'polypeptide(L)'
;MRGCLIVGLLPVAAFTLLLSMASTVEAESPEQFPGLRPNHGPIALLLLVVGVVAVAGALLAARGGSRWRVATAGAVCGLLLLLAGWRGVTLAPMLHCSGHTAISQEDDGSYRCADR
;
A
#
# COMPACT_ATOMS: atom_id res chain seq x y z
N MET A 1 2.23 -26.24 -10.98
CA MET A 1 1.84 -25.58 -9.72
C MET A 1 2.39 -24.15 -9.57
N ARG A 2 3.68 -23.87 -9.85
CA ARG A 2 4.27 -22.52 -9.71
C ARG A 2 3.56 -21.38 -10.48
N GLY A 3 2.98 -21.66 -11.66
CA GLY A 3 2.23 -20.67 -12.43
C GLY A 3 0.91 -20.24 -11.78
N CYS A 4 0.16 -21.15 -11.13
CA CYS A 4 -1.07 -20.79 -10.41
C CYS A 4 -0.78 -19.89 -9.20
N LEU A 5 0.36 -20.10 -8.54
CA LEU A 5 0.76 -19.29 -7.40
C LEU A 5 1.00 -17.82 -7.81
N ILE A 6 1.66 -17.58 -8.94
CA ILE A 6 1.90 -16.22 -9.47
C ILE A 6 0.59 -15.54 -9.88
N VAL A 7 -0.32 -16.29 -10.52
CA VAL A 7 -1.64 -15.80 -10.94
C VAL A 7 -2.51 -15.44 -9.73
N GLY A 8 -2.30 -16.04 -8.56
CA GLY A 8 -2.97 -15.62 -7.32
C GLY A 8 -2.27 -14.46 -6.60
N LEU A 9 -0.94 -14.49 -6.51
CA LEU A 9 -0.17 -13.53 -5.69
C LEU A 9 -0.11 -12.12 -6.27
N LEU A 10 0.00 -11.97 -7.60
CA LEU A 10 0.05 -10.64 -8.22
C LEU A 10 -1.27 -9.87 -8.08
N PRO A 11 -2.46 -10.47 -8.32
CA PRO A 11 -3.73 -9.81 -8.03
C PRO A 11 -3.92 -9.49 -6.55
N VAL A 12 -3.52 -10.38 -5.65
CA VAL A 12 -3.59 -10.12 -4.19
C VAL A 12 -2.70 -8.94 -3.81
N ALA A 13 -1.49 -8.87 -4.35
CA ALA A 13 -0.59 -7.73 -4.13
C ALA A 13 -1.18 -6.42 -4.64
N ALA A 14 -1.69 -6.41 -5.88
CA ALA A 14 -2.33 -5.22 -6.45
C ALA A 14 -3.56 -4.80 -5.65
N PHE A 15 -4.42 -5.76 -5.28
CA PHE A 15 -5.65 -5.49 -4.53
C PHE A 15 -5.36 -4.94 -3.14
N THR A 16 -4.39 -5.50 -2.41
CA THR A 16 -4.02 -5.01 -1.08
C THR A 16 -3.39 -3.63 -1.13
N LEU A 17 -2.59 -3.31 -2.15
CA LEU A 17 -2.09 -1.95 -2.38
C LEU A 17 -3.21 -0.96 -2.68
N LEU A 18 -4.20 -1.35 -3.48
CA LEU A 18 -5.39 -0.53 -3.75
C LEU A 18 -6.21 -0.29 -2.48
N LEU A 19 -6.40 -1.33 -1.66
CA LEU A 19 -7.08 -1.18 -0.36
C LEU A 19 -6.32 -0.27 0.59
N SER A 20 -4.98 -0.35 0.60
CA SER A 20 -4.14 0.56 1.40
C SER A 20 -4.43 2.01 1.01
N MET A 21 -4.50 2.34 -0.28
CA MET A 21 -4.86 3.68 -0.78
C MET A 21 -6.30 4.06 -0.41
N ALA A 22 -7.25 3.17 -0.68
CA ALA A 22 -8.67 3.43 -0.43
C ALA A 22 -8.95 3.72 1.05
N SER A 23 -8.23 3.07 1.96
CA SER A 23 -8.42 3.26 3.40
C SER A 23 -8.03 4.65 3.91
N THR A 24 -7.27 5.44 3.16
CA THR A 24 -6.81 6.78 3.57
C THR A 24 -7.27 7.90 2.66
N VAL A 25 -8.01 7.59 1.59
CA VAL A 25 -8.37 8.59 0.55
C VAL A 25 -9.07 9.81 1.13
N GLU A 26 -9.91 9.61 2.13
CA GLU A 26 -10.62 10.69 2.82
C GLU A 26 -9.67 11.59 3.63
N ALA A 27 -8.63 11.00 4.23
CA ALA A 27 -7.64 11.76 5.00
C ALA A 27 -6.62 12.46 4.10
N GLU A 28 -6.35 11.93 2.90
CA GLU A 28 -5.40 12.47 1.91
C GLU A 28 -6.01 13.49 0.93
N SER A 29 -7.33 13.74 1.02
CA SER A 29 -8.06 14.64 0.11
C SER A 29 -8.85 15.69 0.89
N PRO A 30 -8.17 16.63 1.58
CA PRO A 30 -8.80 17.61 2.47
C PRO A 30 -9.81 18.51 1.74
N GLU A 31 -9.55 18.80 0.46
CA GLU A 31 -10.44 19.57 -0.42
C GLU A 31 -11.81 18.92 -0.62
N GLN A 32 -11.84 17.58 -0.66
CA GLN A 32 -13.06 16.79 -0.86
C GLN A 32 -13.67 16.38 0.48
N PHE A 33 -12.84 16.21 1.50
CA PHE A 33 -13.21 15.67 2.80
C PHE A 33 -12.61 16.53 3.92
N PRO A 34 -13.15 17.75 4.15
CA PRO A 34 -12.61 18.64 5.17
C PRO A 34 -12.84 18.12 6.60
N GLY A 35 -11.91 18.44 7.48
CA GLY A 35 -11.98 18.18 8.92
C GLY A 35 -11.30 16.88 9.38
N LEU A 36 -11.61 16.46 10.60
CA LEU A 36 -11.05 15.26 11.23
C LEU A 36 -11.61 13.99 10.57
N ARG A 37 -10.72 13.07 10.22
CA ARG A 37 -11.02 11.76 9.64
C ARG A 37 -10.48 10.64 10.51
N PRO A 38 -11.11 9.44 10.49
CA PRO A 38 -10.59 8.31 11.25
C PRO A 38 -9.15 7.99 10.84
N ASN A 39 -8.30 7.68 11.82
CA ASN A 39 -6.93 7.28 11.56
C ASN A 39 -6.87 5.82 11.08
N HIS A 40 -6.90 5.64 9.76
CA HIS A 40 -6.70 4.33 9.13
C HIS A 40 -5.24 4.03 8.80
N GLY A 41 -4.28 4.88 9.20
CA GLY A 41 -2.85 4.70 8.94
C GLY A 41 -2.30 3.32 9.31
N PRO A 42 -2.60 2.76 10.51
CA PRO A 42 -2.16 1.41 10.89
C PRO A 42 -2.73 0.30 10.00
N ILE A 43 -3.99 0.42 9.59
CA ILE A 43 -4.65 -0.55 8.70
C ILE A 43 -4.03 -0.46 7.30
N ALA A 44 -3.83 0.76 6.79
CA ALA A 44 -3.20 1.01 5.51
C ALA A 44 -1.76 0.45 5.46
N LEU A 45 -1.01 0.57 6.56
CA LEU A 45 0.33 -0.01 6.70
C LEU A 45 0.28 -1.54 6.69
N LEU A 46 -0.64 -2.16 7.43
CA LEU A 46 -0.81 -3.61 7.42
C LEU A 46 -1.07 -4.13 5.99
N LEU A 47 -1.99 -3.48 5.27
CA LEU A 47 -2.33 -3.82 3.88
C LEU A 47 -1.11 -3.66 2.95
N LEU A 48 -0.33 -2.60 3.14
CA LEU A 48 0.91 -2.36 2.39
C LEU A 48 1.93 -3.50 2.63
N VAL A 49 2.14 -3.90 3.89
CA VAL A 49 3.05 -4.99 4.26
C VAL A 49 2.61 -6.31 3.62
N VAL A 50 1.32 -6.63 3.69
CA VAL A 50 0.77 -7.84 3.04
C VAL A 50 1.02 -7.81 1.53
N GLY A 51 0.80 -6.67 0.88
CA GLY A 51 1.07 -6.48 -0.54
C GLY A 51 2.54 -6.72 -0.90
N VAL A 52 3.48 -6.13 -0.14
CA VAL A 52 4.93 -6.32 -0.35
C VAL A 52 5.33 -7.78 -0.19
N VAL A 53 4.81 -8.47 0.83
CA VAL A 53 5.06 -9.91 1.05
C VAL A 53 4.53 -10.74 -0.12
N ALA A 54 3.34 -10.42 -0.65
CA ALA A 54 2.78 -11.09 -1.82
C ALA A 54 3.65 -10.89 -3.07
N VAL A 55 4.19 -9.69 -3.29
CA VAL A 55 5.14 -9.42 -4.38
C VAL A 55 6.42 -10.23 -4.23
N ALA A 56 6.99 -10.30 -3.02
CA ALA A 56 8.16 -11.11 -2.74
C ALA A 56 7.90 -12.61 -3.03
N GLY A 57 6.73 -13.11 -2.62
CA GLY A 57 6.28 -14.47 -2.94
C GLY A 57 6.15 -14.71 -4.44
N ALA A 58 5.60 -13.75 -5.20
CA ALA A 58 5.46 -13.84 -6.64
C ALA A 58 6.83 -13.87 -7.35
N LEU A 59 7.78 -13.04 -6.93
CA LEU A 59 9.15 -13.04 -7.43
C LEU A 59 9.86 -14.39 -7.18
N LEU A 60 9.72 -14.94 -5.98
CA LEU A 60 10.28 -16.25 -5.64
C LEU A 60 9.64 -17.37 -6.47
N ALA A 61 8.32 -17.34 -6.67
CA ALA A 61 7.61 -18.32 -7.48
C ALA A 61 7.95 -18.24 -8.98
N ALA A 62 8.33 -17.05 -9.47
CA ALA A 62 8.79 -16.85 -10.83
C ALA A 62 10.21 -17.39 -11.07
N ARG A 63 11.05 -17.55 -10.03
CA ARG A 63 12.39 -18.12 -10.16
C ARG A 63 12.30 -19.59 -10.61
N GLY A 64 12.76 -19.84 -11.84
CA GLY A 64 12.67 -21.16 -12.50
C GLY A 64 11.62 -21.27 -13.60
N GLY A 65 10.96 -20.16 -13.97
CA GLY A 65 10.12 -20.08 -15.17
C GLY A 65 10.92 -19.82 -16.46
N SER A 66 10.23 -19.83 -17.60
CA SER A 66 10.77 -19.34 -18.87
C SER A 66 11.24 -17.89 -18.75
N ARG A 67 12.31 -17.51 -19.49
CA ARG A 67 12.86 -16.14 -19.53
C ARG A 67 11.77 -15.08 -19.73
N TRP A 68 10.79 -15.36 -20.58
CA TRP A 68 9.65 -14.47 -20.82
C TRP A 68 8.79 -14.25 -19.56
N ARG A 69 8.45 -15.33 -18.84
CA ARG A 69 7.66 -15.26 -17.61
C ARG A 69 8.40 -14.55 -16.48
N VAL A 70 9.71 -14.76 -16.38
CA VAL A 70 10.55 -14.07 -15.39
C VAL A 70 10.60 -12.58 -15.70
N ALA A 71 10.76 -12.20 -16.97
CA ALA A 71 10.80 -10.80 -17.38
C ALA A 71 9.46 -10.09 -17.12
N THR A 72 8.33 -10.69 -17.51
CA THR A 72 7.01 -10.08 -17.29
C THR A 72 6.64 -10.01 -15.82
N ALA A 73 6.83 -11.09 -15.06
CA ALA A 73 6.60 -11.07 -13.61
C ALA A 73 7.52 -10.06 -12.91
N GLY A 74 8.79 -9.98 -13.32
CA GLY A 74 9.74 -9.01 -12.81
C GLY A 74 9.32 -7.56 -13.06
N ALA A 75 8.84 -7.25 -14.27
CA ALA A 75 8.35 -5.91 -14.61
C ALA A 75 7.13 -5.52 -13.75
N VAL A 76 6.14 -6.41 -13.62
CA VAL A 76 4.96 -6.15 -12.78
C VAL A 76 5.32 -6.02 -11.31
N CYS A 77 6.17 -6.92 -10.78
CA CYS A 77 6.65 -6.83 -9.41
C CYS A 77 7.42 -5.52 -9.17
N GLY A 78 8.27 -5.11 -10.12
CA GLY A 78 8.99 -3.84 -10.05
C GLY A 78 8.05 -2.64 -9.95
N LEU A 79 7.00 -2.60 -10.78
CA LEU A 79 5.98 -1.56 -10.73
C LEU A 79 5.24 -1.54 -9.37
N LEU A 80 4.84 -2.71 -8.86
CA LEU A 80 4.15 -2.81 -7.58
C LEU A 80 5.05 -2.39 -6.41
N LEU A 81 6.35 -2.71 -6.46
CA LEU A 81 7.31 -2.27 -5.44
C LEU A 81 7.56 -0.77 -5.49
N LEU A 82 7.62 -0.17 -6.68
CA LEU A 82 7.69 1.29 -6.82
C LEU A 82 6.46 1.97 -6.22
N LEU A 83 5.27 1.45 -6.53
CA LEU A 83 4.01 1.94 -5.95
C LEU A 83 4.00 1.78 -4.42
N ALA A 84 4.44 0.62 -3.91
CA ALA A 84 4.53 0.37 -2.48
C ALA A 84 5.54 1.30 -1.79
N GLY A 85 6.68 1.59 -2.43
CA GLY A 85 7.67 2.54 -1.94
C GLY A 85 7.12 3.96 -1.86
N TRP A 86 6.47 4.44 -2.93
CA TRP A 86 5.77 5.72 -2.93
C TRP A 86 4.72 5.78 -1.81
N ARG A 87 3.91 4.72 -1.68
CA ARG A 87 2.90 4.60 -0.61
C ARG A 87 3.50 4.63 0.79
N GLY A 88 4.63 3.97 1.00
CA GLY A 88 5.33 4.02 2.29
C GLY A 88 5.72 5.45 2.68
N VAL A 89 6.17 6.25 1.70
CA VAL A 89 6.51 7.66 1.92
C VAL A 89 5.26 8.50 2.25
N THR A 90 4.13 8.28 1.57
CA THR A 90 2.89 9.02 1.84
C THR A 90 2.28 8.67 3.20
N LEU A 91 2.43 7.42 3.65
CA LEU A 91 1.95 6.94 4.95
C LEU A 91 2.80 7.39 6.13
N ALA A 92 4.09 7.65 5.93
CA ALA A 92 5.02 8.01 7.00
C ALA A 92 4.50 9.11 7.95
N PRO A 93 3.97 10.25 7.48
CA PRO A 93 3.46 11.29 8.37
C PRO A 93 2.18 10.88 9.11
N MET A 94 1.30 10.06 8.51
CA MET A 94 0.12 9.51 9.21
C MET A 94 0.50 8.58 10.36
N LEU A 95 1.58 7.81 10.20
CA LEU A 95 2.05 6.87 11.22
C LEU A 95 2.60 7.58 12.46
N HIS A 96 3.02 8.84 12.33
CA HIS A 96 3.37 9.67 13.49
C HIS A 96 2.16 9.86 14.42
N CYS A 97 0.95 9.90 13.86
CA CYS A 97 -0.30 9.98 14.60
C CYS A 97 -0.87 8.61 15.03
N SER A 98 -0.13 7.51 14.92
CA SER A 98 -0.66 6.15 15.16
C SER A 98 -1.28 5.91 16.54
N GLY A 99 -0.96 6.74 17.54
CA GLY A 99 -1.57 6.70 18.87
C GLY A 99 -2.94 7.39 18.98
N HIS A 100 -3.39 8.09 17.95
CA HIS A 100 -4.61 8.90 17.95
C HIS A 100 -5.69 8.32 17.04
N THR A 101 -6.95 8.53 17.43
CA THR A 101 -8.11 7.96 16.73
C THR A 101 -8.55 8.76 15.50
N ALA A 102 -8.16 10.04 15.40
CA ALA A 102 -8.49 10.91 14.28
C ALA A 102 -7.29 11.74 13.79
N ILE A 103 -7.30 12.04 12.49
CA ILE A 103 -6.29 12.86 11.81
C ILE A 103 -6.93 13.86 10.84
N SER A 104 -6.29 14.99 10.59
CA SER A 104 -6.60 15.89 9.47
C SER A 104 -5.32 16.30 8.76
N GLN A 105 -5.35 16.36 7.43
CA GLN A 105 -4.22 16.85 6.65
C GLN A 105 -4.18 18.38 6.67
N GLU A 106 -2.99 18.94 6.87
CA GLU A 106 -2.75 20.38 6.83
C GLU A 106 -2.15 20.79 5.47
N ASP A 107 -2.16 22.09 5.16
CA ASP A 107 -1.72 22.65 3.87
C ASP A 107 -0.23 22.37 3.55
N ASP A 108 0.59 22.11 4.56
CA ASP A 108 2.01 21.74 4.43
C ASP A 108 2.23 20.24 4.17
N GLY A 109 1.15 19.45 4.09
CA GLY A 109 1.17 18.00 3.90
C GLY A 109 1.40 17.20 5.19
N SER A 110 1.52 17.87 6.34
CA SER A 110 1.56 17.21 7.64
C SER A 110 0.17 16.76 8.09
N TYR A 111 0.11 15.96 9.16
CA TYR A 111 -1.14 15.52 9.77
C TYR A 111 -1.24 16.04 11.19
N ARG A 112 -2.38 16.66 11.51
CA ARG A 112 -2.76 16.97 12.89
C ARG A 112 -3.44 15.76 13.51
N CYS A 113 -2.97 15.34 14.68
CA CYS A 113 -3.54 14.23 15.43
C CYS A 113 -4.56 14.73 16.46
N ALA A 114 -5.67 14.02 16.63
CA ALA A 114 -6.65 14.30 17.66
C ALA A 114 -7.30 13.02 18.19
N ASP A 115 -7.73 13.08 19.45
CA ASP A 115 -8.58 12.05 20.04
C ASP A 115 -10.03 12.55 20.10
N ARG A 116 -10.97 11.65 19.80
CA ARG A 116 -12.40 11.91 19.98
C ARG A 116 -12.87 11.58 21.39
#